data_AF-M7SJD1-F1
#
_entry.id   AF-M7SJD1-F1
#
_cell.length_a   1.000
_cell.length_b   1.000
_cell.length_c   1.000
_cell.angle_alpha   90.00
_cell.angle_beta   90.00
_cell.angle_gamma   90.00
#
_symmetry.space_group_name_H-M   'P 1'
#
loop_
_entity.id
_entity.type
_entity.pdbx_description
1 polymer ?
#
loop_
_entity_poly.entity_id
_entity_poly.type
_entity_poly.pdbx_seq_one_letter_code
_entity_poly.pdbx_strand_id
1 'polypeptide(L)'
;MTIIAPFRAQFFPKVGDNFNIALCAGFFHIETRTELSSRLANIHVVVEEQFEGPITFTYGSCSDSDAQSAHHEIGQSPNAKSSRLVWIIPEDVQSSESRGCISAWDTKGSLVGRSENQHLKLRKRAVERRGPHGIPMNNETGIDTLGPWFDGVKLLEGKNLSAIDVAEAKAKDIAIVGAGMSGLITFLILHQSGLTNVRILEASQRLGGRVRTEYLSGGPFDYSYQEMGAMRFPSTIDFGDDTFNVTDHQMVFQLAEEMNSLNSHDSNLSVDFIPWLQQSDNGFHYYDGIRVGTGLPPTLGQIAEDPSLTIDLPLDESTKSTQAQLQAILANATLLVEVATNMHRAHKDFLVNGLDGKGGDVWSAYAYLADYLGASLNDTDIVTAGYGQNSFWFIQASIASLNHSTH
;
A
#
# COMPACT_ATOMS: atom_id res chain seq x y z
N MET A 1 1.22 -6.75 -25.15
CA MET A 1 0.30 -7.43 -26.10
C MET A 1 -1.02 -7.68 -25.37
N THR A 2 -2.13 -7.13 -25.86
CA THR A 2 -3.42 -7.18 -25.14
C THR A 2 -4.15 -8.50 -25.43
N ILE A 3 -4.59 -9.21 -24.39
CA ILE A 3 -5.50 -10.36 -24.52
C ILE A 3 -6.69 -10.14 -23.59
N ILE A 4 -7.89 -10.12 -24.18
CA ILE A 4 -9.18 -10.04 -23.48
C ILE A 4 -9.97 -11.30 -23.84
N ALA A 5 -10.42 -12.08 -22.85
CA ALA A 5 -11.53 -13.01 -22.99
C ALA A 5 -12.17 -13.31 -21.60
N PRO A 6 -13.50 -13.27 -21.46
CA PRO A 6 -14.20 -13.52 -20.17
C PRO A 6 -14.74 -14.95 -20.05
N PHE A 7 -15.00 -15.48 -18.85
CA PHE A 7 -16.05 -16.50 -18.65
C PHE A 7 -16.61 -16.61 -17.20
N ARG A 8 -17.77 -17.27 -17.08
CA ARG A 8 -18.71 -17.31 -15.92
C ARG A 8 -18.38 -18.35 -14.83
N ALA A 9 -18.96 -18.14 -13.63
CA ALA A 9 -18.85 -18.97 -12.42
C ALA A 9 -19.99 -19.99 -12.18
N GLN A 10 -19.74 -21.00 -11.33
CA GLN A 10 -20.62 -21.90 -10.52
C GLN A 10 -19.71 -22.68 -9.52
N PHE A 11 -20.06 -23.25 -8.35
CA PHE A 11 -21.25 -23.28 -7.45
C PHE A 11 -20.76 -23.59 -5.99
N PHE A 12 -21.68 -23.75 -5.01
CA PHE A 12 -21.44 -24.17 -3.60
C PHE A 12 -22.27 -25.43 -3.25
N PRO A 13 -22.05 -26.05 -2.07
CA PRO A 13 -23.17 -26.45 -1.20
C PRO A 13 -23.08 -25.93 0.26
N LYS A 14 -24.18 -26.07 1.02
CA LYS A 14 -24.52 -25.36 2.28
C LYS A 14 -24.40 -26.21 3.56
N VAL A 15 -24.24 -25.50 4.69
CA VAL A 15 -24.88 -25.74 6.02
C VAL A 15 -25.10 -24.36 6.69
N GLY A 16 -26.16 -24.04 7.46
CA GLY A 16 -27.47 -24.69 7.57
C GLY A 16 -28.08 -24.77 8.99
N ASP A 17 -28.63 -23.69 9.56
CA ASP A 17 -29.47 -23.75 10.79
C ASP A 17 -30.49 -22.57 10.91
N ASN A 18 -31.58 -22.80 11.67
CA ASN A 18 -32.84 -22.03 11.63
C ASN A 18 -32.98 -20.90 12.66
N PHE A 19 -33.71 -19.82 12.31
CA PHE A 19 -34.49 -18.99 13.25
C PHE A 19 -35.75 -18.42 12.56
N ASN A 20 -36.90 -18.45 13.24
CA ASN A 20 -38.22 -18.00 12.73
C ASN A 20 -38.53 -16.55 13.14
N ILE A 21 -38.88 -15.68 12.18
CA ILE A 21 -39.63 -14.43 12.38
C ILE A 21 -40.65 -14.28 11.23
N ALA A 22 -41.78 -13.61 11.47
CA ALA A 22 -43.01 -13.75 10.69
C ALA A 22 -43.10 -12.92 9.38
N LEU A 23 -43.10 -13.62 8.25
CA LEU A 23 -43.96 -13.46 7.07
C LEU A 23 -44.41 -12.03 6.65
N CYS A 24 -43.69 -11.46 5.69
CA CYS A 24 -44.30 -11.29 4.37
C CYS A 24 -43.87 -12.49 3.51
N ALA A 25 -44.82 -13.21 2.91
CA ALA A 25 -44.50 -14.37 2.07
C ALA A 25 -43.89 -13.92 0.74
N GLY A 26 -42.56 -14.00 0.62
CA GLY A 26 -41.81 -13.70 -0.59
C GLY A 26 -40.63 -14.66 -0.75
N PHE A 27 -40.18 -14.87 -1.97
CA PHE A 27 -39.04 -15.74 -2.30
C PHE A 27 -37.70 -15.23 -1.73
N PHE A 28 -37.64 -13.96 -1.30
CA PHE A 28 -36.43 -13.28 -0.85
C PHE A 28 -36.65 -12.55 0.49
N HIS A 29 -35.84 -12.90 1.50
CA HIS A 29 -35.61 -12.08 2.68
C HIS A 29 -34.49 -11.07 2.40
N ILE A 30 -34.72 -9.80 2.73
CA ILE A 30 -33.85 -8.67 2.37
C ILE A 30 -33.59 -7.80 3.60
N GLU A 31 -32.33 -7.63 3.98
CA GLU A 31 -31.95 -6.91 5.19
C GLU A 31 -30.66 -6.09 5.03
N THR A 32 -30.54 -5.03 5.85
CA THR A 32 -29.29 -4.29 6.06
C THR A 32 -28.84 -4.49 7.50
N ARG A 33 -27.65 -5.08 7.70
CA ARG A 33 -27.16 -5.48 9.04
C ARG A 33 -26.47 -4.37 9.84
N THR A 34 -26.35 -3.18 9.25
CA THR A 34 -25.65 -2.02 9.81
C THR A 34 -26.51 -0.78 9.69
N GLU A 35 -26.34 0.20 10.58
CA GLU A 35 -27.03 1.49 10.47
C GLU A 35 -26.70 2.18 9.14
N LEU A 36 -27.72 2.70 8.45
CA LEU A 36 -27.57 3.38 7.17
C LEU A 36 -27.15 4.84 7.39
N SER A 37 -25.96 5.01 7.97
CA SER A 37 -25.31 6.28 8.33
C SER A 37 -24.54 6.92 7.16
N SER A 38 -24.29 6.14 6.10
CA SER A 38 -23.38 6.44 4.98
C SER A 38 -24.07 6.21 3.63
N ARG A 39 -23.65 6.92 2.58
CA ARG A 39 -24.15 6.76 1.19
C ARG A 39 -23.76 5.43 0.52
N LEU A 40 -23.11 4.53 1.26
CA LEU A 40 -22.75 3.17 0.83
C LEU A 40 -23.23 2.18 1.88
N ALA A 41 -23.96 1.14 1.46
CA ALA A 41 -24.51 0.10 2.32
C ALA A 41 -24.38 -1.29 1.71
N ASN A 42 -24.24 -2.31 2.57
CA ASN A 42 -24.34 -3.72 2.17
C ASN A 42 -25.76 -4.23 2.43
N ILE A 43 -26.43 -4.69 1.39
CA ILE A 43 -27.72 -5.38 1.49
C ILE A 43 -27.45 -6.89 1.44
N HIS A 44 -28.02 -7.61 2.39
CA HIS A 44 -28.00 -9.06 2.44
C HIS A 44 -29.31 -9.58 1.86
N VAL A 45 -29.20 -10.44 0.84
CA VAL A 45 -30.34 -11.11 0.21
C VAL A 45 -30.23 -12.60 0.49
N VAL A 46 -31.24 -13.16 1.15
CA VAL A 46 -31.39 -14.59 1.39
C VAL A 46 -32.55 -15.10 0.55
N VAL A 47 -32.31 -16.14 -0.24
CA VAL A 47 -33.32 -16.79 -1.07
C VAL A 47 -33.92 -17.94 -0.26
N GLU A 48 -35.21 -17.83 0.06
CA GLU A 48 -35.92 -18.76 0.94
C GLU A 48 -36.51 -19.96 0.15
N GLU A 49 -37.06 -19.70 -1.02
CA GLU A 49 -37.56 -20.72 -1.96
C GLU A 49 -36.78 -20.70 -3.28
N GLN A 50 -36.72 -21.84 -3.98
CA GLN A 50 -36.00 -21.92 -5.27
C GLN A 50 -36.66 -21.00 -6.31
N PHE A 51 -35.93 -19.95 -6.69
CA PHE A 51 -36.32 -19.03 -7.75
C PHE A 51 -35.30 -19.11 -8.90
N GLU A 52 -35.78 -19.06 -10.15
CA GLU A 52 -34.93 -18.99 -11.33
C GLU A 52 -35.25 -17.76 -12.19
N GLY A 53 -34.21 -17.10 -12.67
CA GLY A 53 -34.30 -15.87 -13.46
C GLY A 53 -33.52 -14.69 -12.84
N PRO A 54 -33.43 -13.58 -13.58
CA PRO A 54 -32.85 -12.34 -13.06
C PRO A 54 -33.85 -11.62 -12.14
N ILE A 55 -33.31 -10.88 -11.18
CA ILE A 55 -34.07 -10.08 -10.20
C ILE A 55 -33.57 -8.64 -10.24
N THR A 56 -34.51 -7.70 -10.28
CA THR A 56 -34.23 -6.26 -10.13
C THR A 56 -34.48 -5.85 -8.69
N PHE A 57 -33.53 -5.15 -8.07
CA PHE A 57 -33.68 -4.58 -6.73
C PHE A 57 -33.83 -3.07 -6.84
N THR A 58 -34.86 -2.51 -6.21
CA THR A 58 -35.12 -1.06 -6.18
C THR A 58 -35.29 -0.54 -4.76
N TYR A 59 -35.07 0.75 -4.56
CA TYR A 59 -35.45 1.47 -3.34
C TYR A 59 -36.60 2.41 -3.64
N GLY A 60 -37.66 2.37 -2.82
CA GLY A 60 -38.87 3.17 -3.03
C GLY A 60 -39.77 3.17 -1.81
N SER A 61 -41.04 3.52 -2.00
CA SER A 61 -42.05 3.40 -0.95
C SER A 61 -42.25 1.94 -0.56
N CYS A 62 -42.43 1.69 0.74
CA CYS A 62 -42.86 0.38 1.23
C CYS A 62 -44.25 -0.03 0.73
N SER A 63 -45.03 0.90 0.15
CA SER A 63 -46.32 0.65 -0.48
C SER A 63 -46.26 0.48 -2.01
N ASP A 64 -45.09 0.56 -2.64
CA ASP A 64 -44.98 0.44 -4.11
C ASP A 64 -45.44 -0.95 -4.57
N SER A 65 -46.20 -1.00 -5.66
CA SER A 65 -46.68 -2.24 -6.29
C SER A 65 -46.09 -2.49 -7.68
N ASP A 66 -45.22 -1.60 -8.15
CA ASP A 66 -44.51 -1.66 -9.44
C ASP A 66 -43.06 -1.21 -9.23
N ALA A 67 -42.12 -1.80 -9.97
CA ALA A 67 -40.73 -1.38 -9.98
C ALA A 67 -40.56 0.04 -10.53
N GLN A 68 -41.45 0.51 -11.42
CA GLN A 68 -41.35 1.84 -12.05
C GLN A 68 -41.70 3.00 -11.12
N SER A 69 -42.44 2.77 -10.02
CA SER A 69 -42.75 3.82 -9.03
C SER A 69 -41.65 3.99 -7.97
N ALA A 70 -40.64 3.12 -7.98
CA ALA A 70 -39.51 3.21 -7.07
C ALA A 70 -38.65 4.46 -7.35
N HIS A 71 -37.98 4.96 -6.31
CA HIS A 71 -37.11 6.14 -6.41
C HIS A 71 -35.88 5.86 -7.29
N HIS A 72 -35.28 4.67 -7.17
CA HIS A 72 -34.15 4.26 -8.01
C HIS A 72 -33.94 2.74 -8.01
N GLU A 73 -33.32 2.25 -9.08
CA GLU A 73 -32.74 0.90 -9.11
C GLU A 73 -31.46 0.85 -8.27
N ILE A 74 -31.31 -0.19 -7.45
CA ILE A 74 -30.08 -0.50 -6.71
C ILE A 74 -29.16 -1.37 -7.57
N GLY A 75 -29.75 -2.28 -8.35
CA GLY A 75 -29.08 -3.09 -9.36
C GLY A 75 -29.84 -4.36 -9.68
N GLN A 76 -29.33 -5.11 -10.67
CA GLN A 76 -29.90 -6.37 -11.12
C GLN A 76 -28.98 -7.55 -10.80
N SER A 77 -29.52 -8.63 -10.25
CA SER A 77 -28.82 -9.91 -10.15
C SER A 77 -29.22 -10.81 -11.32
N PRO A 78 -28.29 -11.38 -12.11
CA PRO A 78 -28.62 -12.28 -13.20
C PRO A 78 -29.09 -13.67 -12.73
N ASN A 79 -29.05 -13.95 -11.42
CA ASN A 79 -29.55 -15.17 -10.82
C ASN A 79 -30.05 -14.93 -9.39
N ALA A 80 -31.10 -15.67 -9.01
CA ALA A 80 -31.63 -15.67 -7.65
C ALA A 80 -30.83 -16.62 -6.74
N LYS A 81 -29.59 -16.23 -6.43
CA LYS A 81 -28.80 -16.85 -5.36
C LYS A 81 -28.70 -15.88 -4.19
N SER A 82 -28.55 -16.42 -2.98
CA SER A 82 -28.20 -15.62 -1.80
C SER A 82 -26.96 -14.79 -2.11
N SER A 83 -27.08 -13.48 -1.98
CA SER A 83 -26.16 -12.52 -2.55
C SER A 83 -25.96 -11.33 -1.61
N ARG A 84 -24.83 -10.64 -1.77
CA ARG A 84 -24.59 -9.33 -1.17
C ARG A 84 -24.65 -8.30 -2.28
N LEU A 85 -25.53 -7.32 -2.14
CA LEU A 85 -25.60 -6.17 -3.04
C LEU A 85 -24.89 -5.00 -2.35
N VAL A 86 -24.18 -4.21 -3.14
CA VAL A 86 -23.61 -2.93 -2.70
C VAL A 86 -24.56 -1.83 -3.16
N TRP A 87 -25.22 -1.18 -2.22
CA TRP A 87 -26.12 -0.07 -2.49
C TRP A 87 -25.37 1.25 -2.36
N ILE A 88 -25.18 1.93 -3.50
CA ILE A 88 -24.73 3.31 -3.56
C ILE A 88 -26.01 4.17 -3.51
N ILE A 89 -26.21 4.86 -2.40
CA ILE A 89 -27.43 5.64 -2.15
C ILE A 89 -27.28 7.00 -2.86
N PRO A 90 -28.14 7.34 -3.84
CA PRO A 90 -28.07 8.60 -4.57
C PRO A 90 -28.16 9.84 -3.67
N GLU A 91 -27.64 11.00 -4.13
CA GLU A 91 -27.53 12.21 -3.29
C GLU A 91 -28.87 12.89 -2.96
N ASP A 92 -29.85 12.77 -3.85
CA ASP A 92 -31.20 13.31 -3.75
C ASP A 92 -32.07 12.62 -2.68
N VAL A 93 -31.71 11.39 -2.28
CA VAL A 93 -32.33 10.69 -1.14
C VAL A 93 -32.07 11.49 0.15
N GLN A 94 -33.13 12.08 0.72
CA GLN A 94 -33.02 13.01 1.84
C GLN A 94 -32.83 12.30 3.19
N SER A 95 -31.87 12.79 3.97
CA SER A 95 -31.29 12.03 5.08
C SER A 95 -32.06 12.07 6.41
N SER A 96 -33.11 12.88 6.51
CA SER A 96 -33.85 13.11 7.77
C SER A 96 -35.20 12.41 7.84
N GLU A 97 -35.85 12.09 6.71
CA GLU A 97 -37.24 11.57 6.69
C GLU A 97 -37.50 10.42 5.71
N SER A 98 -36.55 10.02 4.85
CA SER A 98 -36.76 8.92 3.90
C SER A 98 -36.98 7.57 4.61
N ARG A 99 -38.25 7.15 4.63
CA ARG A 99 -38.74 5.84 5.05
C ARG A 99 -39.17 5.04 3.82
N GLY A 100 -38.26 4.21 3.32
CA GLY A 100 -38.48 3.42 2.12
C GLY A 100 -38.07 1.97 2.32
N CYS A 101 -38.50 1.09 1.44
CA CYS A 101 -38.14 -0.32 1.48
C CYS A 101 -37.33 -0.71 0.24
N ILE A 102 -36.42 -1.66 0.42
CA ILE A 102 -35.78 -2.36 -0.69
C ILE A 102 -36.78 -3.40 -1.19
N SER A 103 -37.05 -3.40 -2.50
CA SER A 103 -37.99 -4.31 -3.14
C SER A 103 -37.30 -5.12 -4.23
N ALA A 104 -37.58 -6.42 -4.28
CA ALA A 104 -37.12 -7.33 -5.32
C ALA A 104 -38.25 -7.66 -6.28
N TRP A 105 -37.97 -7.58 -7.58
CA TRP A 105 -38.96 -7.74 -8.66
C TRP A 105 -38.50 -8.81 -9.65
N ASP A 106 -39.45 -9.61 -10.13
CA ASP A 106 -39.21 -10.58 -11.22
C ASP A 106 -39.22 -9.91 -12.62
N THR A 107 -38.96 -10.70 -13.65
CA THR A 107 -38.97 -10.26 -15.07
C THR A 107 -40.34 -9.79 -15.58
N LYS A 108 -41.42 -10.01 -14.83
CA LYS A 108 -42.78 -9.57 -15.15
C LYS A 108 -43.20 -8.32 -14.36
N GLY A 109 -42.33 -7.83 -13.47
CA GLY A 109 -42.63 -6.72 -12.55
C GLY A 109 -43.38 -7.16 -11.29
N SER A 110 -43.46 -8.46 -11.00
CA SER A 110 -44.09 -8.97 -9.78
C SER A 110 -43.18 -8.76 -8.57
N LEU A 111 -43.72 -8.26 -7.46
CA LEU A 111 -42.98 -8.17 -6.19
C LEU A 111 -42.72 -9.58 -5.64
N VAL A 112 -41.44 -9.94 -5.47
CA VAL A 112 -41.01 -11.26 -4.97
C VAL A 112 -40.30 -11.20 -3.61
N GLY A 113 -39.99 -10.01 -3.10
CA GLY A 113 -39.49 -9.81 -1.75
C GLY A 113 -39.42 -8.33 -1.39
N ARG A 114 -39.53 -8.00 -0.10
CA ARG A 114 -39.45 -6.63 0.41
C ARG A 114 -38.77 -6.63 1.78
N SER A 115 -37.84 -5.70 1.98
CA SER A 115 -37.20 -5.48 3.27
C SER A 115 -38.14 -4.83 4.28
N GLU A 116 -37.76 -4.87 5.55
CA GLU A 116 -38.23 -3.92 6.55
C GLU A 116 -37.95 -2.45 6.14
N ASN A 117 -38.59 -1.51 6.84
CA ASN A 117 -38.44 -0.08 6.57
C ASN A 117 -37.00 0.41 6.82
N GLN A 118 -36.37 0.96 5.80
CA GLN A 118 -34.96 1.37 5.83
C GLN A 118 -34.82 2.78 6.41
N HIS A 119 -34.36 2.86 7.65
CA HIS A 119 -34.13 4.12 8.35
C HIS A 119 -32.78 4.74 7.97
N LEU A 120 -32.79 5.51 6.88
CA LEU A 120 -31.64 6.31 6.44
C LEU A 120 -31.33 7.43 7.45
N LYS A 121 -30.10 7.47 7.96
CA LYS A 121 -29.58 8.53 8.84
C LYS A 121 -28.30 9.11 8.26
N LEU A 122 -28.32 9.43 6.97
CA LEU A 122 -27.13 9.79 6.20
C LEU A 122 -26.51 11.09 6.75
N ARG A 123 -25.35 10.96 7.39
CA ARG A 123 -24.57 12.10 7.90
C ARG A 123 -23.38 12.34 6.96
N LYS A 124 -22.92 13.59 6.86
CA LYS A 124 -21.55 13.83 6.36
C LYS A 124 -20.61 13.04 7.28
N ARG A 125 -19.79 12.15 6.69
CA ARG A 125 -18.94 11.21 7.42
C ARG A 125 -18.14 11.92 8.52
N ALA A 126 -18.48 11.65 9.78
CA ALA A 126 -17.44 11.45 10.77
C ALA A 126 -16.75 10.12 10.44
N VAL A 127 -15.46 9.99 10.75
CA VAL A 127 -14.77 8.70 10.62
C VAL A 127 -15.42 7.73 11.60
N GLU A 128 -16.16 6.78 11.07
CA GLU A 128 -16.81 5.73 11.86
C GLU A 128 -15.70 4.91 12.55
N ARG A 129 -15.77 4.81 13.88
CA ARG A 129 -14.81 4.00 14.63
C ARG A 129 -14.94 2.56 14.14
N ARG A 130 -13.81 1.87 13.91
CA ARG A 130 -13.78 0.48 13.41
C ARG A 130 -14.81 -0.35 14.19
N GLY A 131 -15.72 -1.00 13.46
CA GLY A 131 -16.80 -1.78 14.06
C GLY A 131 -16.28 -2.92 14.96
N PRO A 132 -17.15 -3.54 15.76
CA PRO A 132 -16.77 -4.52 16.79
C PRO A 132 -16.10 -5.80 16.26
N HIS A 133 -16.03 -5.99 14.94
CA HIS A 133 -15.37 -7.10 14.26
C HIS A 133 -14.05 -6.69 13.58
N GLY A 134 -13.57 -5.46 13.77
CA GLY A 134 -12.27 -5.04 13.28
C GLY A 134 -11.15 -5.69 14.09
N ILE A 135 -10.24 -6.40 13.42
CA ILE A 135 -9.03 -6.92 14.05
C ILE A 135 -8.21 -5.70 14.55
N PRO A 136 -7.89 -5.60 15.85
CA PRO A 136 -7.00 -4.56 16.34
C PRO A 136 -5.60 -4.79 15.73
N MET A 137 -4.93 -3.72 15.32
CA MET A 137 -3.59 -3.80 14.73
C MET A 137 -2.60 -3.27 15.76
N ASN A 138 -2.37 -4.05 16.81
CA ASN A 138 -1.59 -3.67 17.99
C ASN A 138 -0.77 -4.85 18.53
N ASN A 139 -0.04 -4.63 19.63
CA ASN A 139 0.80 -5.66 20.25
C ASN A 139 0.01 -6.91 20.70
N GLU A 140 -1.30 -6.81 20.98
CA GLU A 140 -2.15 -7.93 21.41
C GLU A 140 -2.33 -8.96 20.28
N THR A 141 -2.29 -8.51 19.01
CA THR A 141 -2.30 -9.36 17.81
C THR A 141 -0.91 -9.63 17.25
N GLY A 142 0.15 -9.33 18.01
CA GLY A 142 1.54 -9.47 17.56
C GLY A 142 1.98 -8.43 16.53
N ILE A 143 1.29 -7.29 16.42
CA ILE A 143 1.61 -6.22 15.47
C ILE A 143 2.38 -5.10 16.17
N ASP A 144 3.62 -4.91 15.75
CA ASP A 144 4.56 -3.92 16.28
C ASP A 144 4.68 -2.74 15.32
N THR A 145 3.79 -1.74 15.47
CA THR A 145 3.68 -0.61 14.54
C THR A 145 4.90 0.31 14.49
N LEU A 146 5.84 0.15 15.42
CA LEU A 146 7.10 0.91 15.47
C LEU A 146 8.32 0.07 15.04
N GLY A 147 8.15 -1.24 14.81
CA GLY A 147 9.21 -2.18 14.47
C GLY A 147 8.94 -2.91 13.14
N PRO A 148 9.29 -4.21 13.02
CA PRO A 148 9.09 -5.02 11.81
C PRO A 148 7.64 -5.24 11.35
N TRP A 149 6.67 -4.51 11.93
CA TRP A 149 5.23 -4.66 11.78
C TRP A 149 4.65 -6.01 12.22
N PHE A 150 5.12 -7.13 11.69
CA PHE A 150 4.57 -8.45 11.95
C PHE A 150 5.58 -9.57 11.70
N ASP A 151 5.88 -10.36 12.74
CA ASP A 151 6.73 -11.54 12.65
C ASP A 151 5.87 -12.80 12.48
N GLY A 152 5.59 -13.15 11.23
CA GLY A 152 4.77 -14.31 10.88
C GLY A 152 5.42 -15.65 11.23
N VAL A 153 6.75 -15.73 11.21
CA VAL A 153 7.48 -16.97 11.57
C VAL A 153 7.32 -17.22 13.06
N LYS A 154 7.62 -16.22 13.89
CA LYS A 154 7.43 -16.30 15.35
C LYS A 154 5.98 -16.48 15.77
N LEU A 155 5.02 -15.94 15.01
CA LEU A 155 3.59 -16.20 15.27
C LEU A 155 3.22 -17.67 15.02
N LEU A 156 3.86 -18.33 14.05
CA LEU A 156 3.58 -19.72 13.66
C LEU A 156 4.48 -20.75 14.37
N GLU A 157 5.60 -20.31 14.95
CA GLU A 157 6.51 -21.15 15.72
C GLU A 157 5.77 -21.89 16.85
N GLY A 158 5.97 -23.21 16.93
CA GLY A 158 5.29 -24.07 17.89
C GLY A 158 3.79 -24.32 17.65
N LYS A 159 3.17 -23.77 16.59
CA LYS A 159 1.76 -24.04 16.27
C LYS A 159 1.59 -25.30 15.43
N ASN A 160 1.00 -26.32 16.04
CA ASN A 160 0.52 -27.51 15.32
C ASN A 160 -0.81 -27.19 14.62
N LEU A 161 -0.76 -26.87 13.32
CA LEU A 161 -1.94 -26.74 12.46
C LEU A 161 -2.41 -28.13 12.01
N SER A 162 -3.71 -28.42 12.12
CA SER A 162 -4.26 -29.71 11.68
C SER A 162 -4.56 -29.72 10.19
N ALA A 163 -4.65 -30.92 9.59
CA ALA A 163 -5.04 -31.07 8.20
C ALA A 163 -6.46 -30.55 7.91
N ILE A 164 -7.34 -30.52 8.91
CA ILE A 164 -8.69 -29.97 8.80
C ILE A 164 -8.62 -28.44 8.68
N ASP A 165 -7.80 -27.78 9.51
CA ASP A 165 -7.59 -26.33 9.46
C ASP A 165 -7.04 -25.89 8.10
N VAL A 166 -6.12 -26.66 7.52
CA VAL A 166 -5.55 -26.41 6.18
C VAL A 166 -6.60 -26.56 5.09
N ALA A 167 -7.46 -27.59 5.15
CA ALA A 167 -8.53 -27.79 4.18
C ALA A 167 -9.59 -26.67 4.27
N GLU A 168 -9.97 -26.26 5.48
CA GLU A 168 -10.91 -25.15 5.68
C GLU A 168 -10.34 -23.81 5.20
N ALA A 169 -9.04 -23.55 5.47
CA ALA A 169 -8.35 -22.35 4.99
C ALA A 169 -8.27 -22.30 3.46
N LYS A 170 -7.97 -23.42 2.79
CA LYS A 170 -7.93 -23.50 1.31
C LYS A 170 -9.30 -23.36 0.65
N ALA A 171 -10.39 -23.65 1.37
CA ALA A 171 -11.75 -23.48 0.87
C ALA A 171 -12.26 -22.02 0.92
N LYS A 172 -11.56 -21.09 1.59
CA LYS A 172 -12.03 -19.69 1.73
C LYS A 172 -11.97 -18.93 0.41
N ASP A 173 -13.00 -18.13 0.15
CA ASP A 173 -12.98 -17.07 -0.86
C ASP A 173 -12.12 -15.90 -0.39
N ILE A 174 -11.11 -15.51 -1.17
CA ILE A 174 -10.21 -14.40 -0.85
C ILE A 174 -10.31 -13.32 -1.94
N ALA A 175 -10.53 -12.07 -1.51
CA ALA A 175 -10.47 -10.90 -2.36
C ALA A 175 -9.31 -9.98 -1.92
N ILE A 176 -8.39 -9.73 -2.84
CA ILE A 176 -7.26 -8.80 -2.70
C ILE A 176 -7.68 -7.48 -3.34
N VAL A 177 -7.62 -6.37 -2.61
CA VAL A 177 -7.93 -5.04 -3.13
C VAL A 177 -6.64 -4.31 -3.49
N GLY A 178 -6.48 -4.00 -4.78
CA GLY A 178 -5.29 -3.41 -5.38
C GLY A 178 -4.33 -4.44 -5.99
N ALA A 179 -3.97 -4.23 -7.25
CA ALA A 179 -2.96 -4.95 -8.01
C ALA A 179 -1.61 -4.19 -8.07
N GLY A 180 -1.27 -3.48 -7.00
CA GLY A 180 0.11 -3.06 -6.75
C GLY A 180 0.99 -4.25 -6.33
N MET A 181 2.30 -4.06 -6.22
CA MET A 181 3.24 -5.15 -5.91
C MET A 181 2.86 -5.98 -4.68
N SER A 182 2.37 -5.36 -3.60
CA SER A 182 1.89 -6.10 -2.42
C SER A 182 0.72 -7.04 -2.74
N GLY A 183 -0.23 -6.62 -3.57
CA GLY A 183 -1.38 -7.44 -3.97
C GLY A 183 -1.00 -8.55 -4.96
N LEU A 184 -0.10 -8.26 -5.90
CA LEU A 184 0.42 -9.24 -6.87
C LEU A 184 1.25 -10.33 -6.18
N ILE A 185 2.15 -9.96 -5.26
CA ILE A 185 2.94 -10.90 -4.46
C ILE A 185 2.03 -11.73 -3.54
N THR A 186 1.04 -11.11 -2.89
CA THR A 186 0.05 -11.82 -2.09
C THR A 186 -0.71 -12.86 -2.93
N PHE A 187 -1.13 -12.50 -4.14
CA PHE A 187 -1.78 -13.43 -5.06
C PHE A 187 -0.87 -14.61 -5.43
N LEU A 188 0.39 -14.33 -5.81
CA LEU A 188 1.38 -15.36 -6.16
C LEU A 188 1.57 -16.36 -5.01
N ILE A 189 1.86 -15.86 -3.80
CA ILE A 189 2.12 -16.69 -2.61
C ILE A 189 0.90 -17.54 -2.25
N LEU A 190 -0.31 -16.97 -2.25
CA LEU A 190 -1.54 -17.73 -1.98
C LEU A 190 -1.80 -18.79 -3.06
N HIS A 191 -1.57 -18.45 -4.33
CA HIS A 191 -1.78 -19.38 -5.44
C HIS A 191 -0.81 -20.56 -5.38
N GLN A 192 0.49 -20.30 -5.16
CA GLN A 192 1.52 -21.34 -4.98
C GLN A 192 1.29 -22.19 -3.72
N SER A 193 0.73 -21.60 -2.66
CA SER A 193 0.27 -22.33 -1.47
C SER A 193 -0.93 -23.25 -1.75
N GLY A 194 -1.50 -23.21 -2.97
CA GLY A 194 -2.61 -24.03 -3.42
C GLY A 194 -3.99 -23.48 -3.05
N LEU A 195 -4.13 -22.16 -2.85
CA LEU A 195 -5.44 -21.51 -2.75
C LEU A 195 -5.93 -21.12 -4.15
N THR A 196 -7.09 -21.64 -4.53
CA THR A 196 -7.67 -21.46 -5.87
C THR A 196 -8.73 -20.36 -5.94
N ASN A 197 -9.40 -20.07 -4.81
CA ASN A 197 -10.51 -19.11 -4.73
C ASN A 197 -10.03 -17.67 -4.46
N VAL A 198 -8.93 -17.25 -5.08
CA VAL A 198 -8.30 -15.93 -4.89
C VAL A 198 -8.61 -15.01 -6.07
N ARG A 199 -9.05 -13.77 -5.78
CA ARG A 199 -9.40 -12.76 -6.80
C ARG A 199 -8.76 -11.42 -6.46
N ILE A 200 -8.21 -10.74 -7.46
CA ILE A 200 -7.72 -9.36 -7.32
C ILE A 200 -8.76 -8.38 -7.87
N LEU A 201 -9.00 -7.29 -7.15
CA LEU A 201 -9.86 -6.18 -7.53
C LEU A 201 -9.00 -4.92 -7.67
N GLU A 202 -8.77 -4.45 -8.90
CA GLU A 202 -8.04 -3.21 -9.20
C GLU A 202 -9.01 -2.16 -9.75
N ALA A 203 -8.83 -0.90 -9.33
CA ALA A 203 -9.64 0.24 -9.79
C ALA A 203 -9.04 0.93 -11.02
N SER A 204 -7.71 0.85 -11.16
CA SER A 204 -6.92 1.32 -12.29
C SER A 204 -7.10 0.44 -13.54
N GLN A 205 -6.87 1.02 -14.72
CA GLN A 205 -6.72 0.27 -15.97
C GLN A 205 -5.31 -0.32 -16.17
N ARG A 206 -4.44 -0.21 -15.15
CA ARG A 206 -3.04 -0.64 -15.16
C ARG A 206 -2.64 -1.25 -13.81
N LEU A 207 -1.95 -2.39 -13.86
CA LEU A 207 -1.36 -3.08 -12.70
C LEU A 207 -0.04 -2.41 -12.24
N GLY A 208 0.49 -2.79 -11.07
CA GLY A 208 1.79 -2.34 -10.53
C GLY A 208 1.70 -1.19 -9.53
N GLY A 209 0.63 -0.39 -9.55
CA GLY A 209 0.38 0.65 -8.54
C GLY A 209 1.47 1.73 -8.51
N ARG A 210 2.26 1.80 -7.43
CA ARG A 210 3.36 2.77 -7.28
C ARG A 210 4.66 2.37 -8.01
N VAL A 211 4.71 1.21 -8.65
CA VAL A 211 5.75 0.89 -9.65
C VAL A 211 5.18 1.25 -11.01
N ARG A 212 5.84 2.16 -11.73
CA ARG A 212 5.34 2.74 -12.99
C ARG A 212 6.47 3.41 -13.77
N THR A 213 7.03 2.68 -14.73
CA THR A 213 7.77 3.25 -15.85
C THR A 213 6.80 3.93 -16.81
N GLU A 214 7.10 5.16 -17.23
CA GLU A 214 6.45 5.79 -18.38
C GLU A 214 7.43 5.86 -19.55
N TYR A 215 6.98 5.38 -20.71
CA TYR A 215 7.77 5.37 -21.94
C TYR A 215 7.42 6.59 -22.79
N LEU A 216 8.44 7.32 -23.20
CA LEU A 216 8.35 8.49 -24.08
C LEU A 216 8.41 8.03 -25.54
N SER A 217 8.92 8.88 -26.45
CA SER A 217 8.85 8.66 -27.90
C SER A 217 9.56 7.41 -28.42
N GLY A 218 10.51 6.85 -27.67
CA GLY A 218 11.35 5.72 -28.10
C GLY A 218 10.94 4.34 -27.59
N GLY A 219 10.02 4.25 -26.62
CA GLY A 219 9.69 2.97 -25.98
C GLY A 219 10.81 2.43 -25.04
N PRO A 220 10.73 1.16 -24.63
CA PRO A 220 11.58 0.60 -23.57
C PRO A 220 13.07 0.48 -23.92
N PHE A 221 13.43 0.40 -25.20
CA PHE A 221 14.81 0.09 -25.63
C PHE A 221 15.62 1.32 -26.07
N ASP A 222 15.03 2.52 -26.06
CA ASP A 222 15.67 3.78 -26.48
C ASP A 222 16.18 4.60 -25.29
N TYR A 223 16.17 4.02 -24.08
CA TYR A 223 16.38 4.73 -22.79
C TYR A 223 15.48 5.96 -22.59
N SER A 224 14.42 6.05 -23.40
CA SER A 224 13.47 7.16 -23.46
C SER A 224 12.30 6.85 -22.52
N TYR A 225 12.61 6.73 -21.22
CA TYR A 225 11.64 6.41 -20.18
C TYR A 225 11.93 7.14 -18.88
N GLN A 226 10.90 7.27 -18.04
CA GLN A 226 11.00 7.86 -16.71
C GLN A 226 10.29 6.98 -15.70
N GLU A 227 10.97 6.64 -14.61
CA GLU A 227 10.30 6.04 -13.46
C GLU A 227 9.47 7.10 -12.72
N MET A 228 8.18 6.83 -12.62
CA MET A 228 7.19 7.68 -11.93
C MET A 228 6.96 7.22 -10.47
N GLY A 229 7.85 6.40 -9.93
CA GLY A 229 7.67 5.71 -8.65
C GLY A 229 8.96 5.06 -8.14
N ALA A 230 8.88 3.77 -7.76
CA ALA A 230 10.07 3.01 -7.36
C ALA A 230 11.05 2.87 -8.54
N MET A 231 12.33 3.14 -8.32
CA MET A 231 13.33 3.25 -9.40
C MET A 231 14.68 2.54 -9.15
N ARG A 232 14.99 2.12 -7.93
CA ARG A 232 16.32 1.61 -7.52
C ARG A 232 16.18 0.63 -6.36
N PHE A 233 16.99 -0.43 -6.35
CA PHE A 233 17.04 -1.41 -5.26
C PHE A 233 18.46 -1.52 -4.69
N PRO A 234 18.70 -0.97 -3.49
CA PRO A 234 19.96 -1.17 -2.77
C PRO A 234 20.25 -2.65 -2.53
N SER A 235 21.42 -3.12 -2.98
CA SER A 235 21.93 -4.46 -2.69
C SER A 235 23.01 -4.44 -1.60
N THR A 236 23.84 -3.38 -1.55
CA THR A 236 24.89 -3.19 -0.54
C THR A 236 24.92 -1.77 0.03
N ILE A 237 25.45 -1.63 1.24
CA ILE A 237 25.83 -0.35 1.88
C ILE A 237 27.34 -0.34 2.09
N ASP A 238 28.02 0.70 1.61
CA ASP A 238 29.44 0.91 1.88
C ASP A 238 29.61 1.91 3.03
N PHE A 239 30.44 1.57 4.02
CA PHE A 239 30.78 2.45 5.14
C PHE A 239 32.23 2.28 5.58
N GLY A 240 33.03 3.34 5.45
CA GLY A 240 34.47 3.25 5.62
C GLY A 240 35.07 2.33 4.56
N ASP A 241 35.85 1.35 4.98
CA ASP A 241 36.43 0.31 4.12
C ASP A 241 35.56 -0.96 4.02
N ASP A 242 34.41 -1.01 4.71
CA ASP A 242 33.53 -2.19 4.80
C ASP A 242 32.27 -2.07 3.90
N THR A 243 31.85 -3.20 3.33
CA THR A 243 30.61 -3.35 2.54
C THR A 243 29.64 -4.33 3.20
N PHE A 244 28.38 -3.95 3.36
CA PHE A 244 27.33 -4.73 4.01
C PHE A 244 26.17 -5.05 3.06
N ASN A 245 25.72 -6.30 3.01
CA ASN A 245 24.54 -6.68 2.20
C ASN A 245 23.24 -6.16 2.81
N VAL A 246 22.36 -5.56 2.00
CA VAL A 246 21.03 -5.12 2.43
C VAL A 246 20.06 -6.30 2.37
N THR A 247 19.47 -6.65 3.51
CA THR A 247 18.58 -7.80 3.65
C THR A 247 17.15 -7.48 3.19
N ASP A 248 16.65 -6.29 3.51
CA ASP A 248 15.24 -5.93 3.27
C ASP A 248 14.86 -5.87 1.78
N HIS A 249 15.84 -5.68 0.88
CA HIS A 249 15.64 -5.74 -0.57
C HIS A 249 15.87 -7.13 -1.19
N GLN A 250 16.37 -8.13 -0.45
CA GLN A 250 16.61 -9.47 -0.99
C GLN A 250 15.35 -10.13 -1.56
N MET A 251 14.19 -9.83 -0.98
CA MET A 251 12.89 -10.30 -1.49
C MET A 251 12.58 -9.82 -2.91
N VAL A 252 13.12 -8.67 -3.35
CA VAL A 252 12.95 -8.19 -4.73
C VAL A 252 13.74 -9.05 -5.70
N PHE A 253 15.00 -9.35 -5.38
CA PHE A 253 15.87 -10.19 -6.20
C PHE A 253 15.40 -11.65 -6.22
N GLN A 254 14.96 -12.19 -5.08
CA GLN A 254 14.34 -13.53 -4.97
C GLN A 254 13.04 -13.63 -5.77
N LEU A 255 12.20 -12.59 -5.75
CA LEU A 255 10.97 -12.56 -6.56
C LEU A 255 11.29 -12.54 -8.06
N ALA A 256 12.32 -11.81 -8.49
CA ALA A 256 12.76 -11.83 -9.88
C ALA A 256 13.27 -13.22 -10.30
N GLU A 257 14.06 -13.89 -9.46
CA GLU A 257 14.51 -15.28 -9.68
C GLU A 257 13.31 -16.25 -9.79
N GLU A 258 12.33 -16.14 -8.88
CA GLU A 258 11.12 -16.95 -8.91
C GLU A 258 10.27 -16.69 -10.17
N MET A 259 10.11 -15.43 -10.58
CA MET A 259 9.40 -15.09 -11.83
C MET A 259 10.14 -15.65 -13.06
N ASN A 260 11.47 -15.57 -13.08
CA ASN A 260 12.31 -16.14 -14.15
C ASN A 260 12.17 -17.67 -14.20
N SER A 261 12.17 -18.34 -13.05
CA SER A 261 11.92 -19.79 -12.91
C SER A 261 10.53 -20.19 -13.44
N LEU A 262 9.47 -19.49 -13.02
CA LEU A 262 8.10 -19.72 -13.48
C LEU A 262 7.93 -19.50 -14.99
N ASN A 263 8.67 -18.55 -15.55
CA ASN A 263 8.70 -18.26 -16.99
C ASN A 263 9.65 -19.20 -17.78
N SER A 264 10.19 -20.26 -17.17
CA SER A 264 11.18 -21.17 -17.77
C SER A 264 12.43 -20.46 -18.34
N HIS A 265 12.78 -19.31 -17.78
CA HIS A 265 13.82 -18.39 -18.28
C HIS A 265 13.64 -17.95 -19.76
N ASP A 266 12.39 -17.77 -20.21
CA ASP A 266 12.09 -17.12 -21.50
C ASP A 266 12.61 -15.67 -21.50
N SER A 267 13.51 -15.35 -22.43
CA SER A 267 14.12 -14.02 -22.58
C SER A 267 13.14 -12.91 -22.97
N ASN A 268 11.90 -13.23 -23.36
CA ASN A 268 10.84 -12.24 -23.58
C ASN A 268 10.09 -11.88 -22.29
N LEU A 269 10.32 -12.63 -21.21
CA LEU A 269 9.65 -12.53 -19.91
C LEU A 269 10.65 -12.50 -18.75
N SER A 270 11.93 -12.23 -19.02
CA SER A 270 12.96 -12.12 -17.99
C SER A 270 12.78 -10.85 -17.17
N VAL A 271 13.05 -10.98 -15.87
CA VAL A 271 13.20 -9.87 -14.93
C VAL A 271 14.69 -9.75 -14.65
N ASP A 272 15.31 -8.78 -15.33
CA ASP A 272 16.74 -8.47 -15.24
C ASP A 272 16.94 -7.12 -14.55
N PHE A 273 18.08 -6.96 -13.88
CA PHE A 273 18.46 -5.73 -13.18
C PHE A 273 19.59 -5.00 -13.91
N ILE A 274 19.60 -3.66 -13.83
CA ILE A 274 20.58 -2.82 -14.53
C ILE A 274 21.41 -2.04 -13.50
N PRO A 275 22.75 -1.99 -13.61
CA PRO A 275 23.57 -1.22 -12.67
C PRO A 275 23.15 0.26 -12.63
N TRP A 276 22.74 0.74 -11.46
CA TRP A 276 22.48 2.15 -11.25
C TRP A 276 23.78 2.91 -11.01
N LEU A 277 24.06 3.89 -11.87
CA LEU A 277 25.25 4.72 -11.79
C LEU A 277 24.96 5.99 -10.98
N GLN A 278 25.20 5.92 -9.66
CA GLN A 278 24.96 7.05 -8.76
C GLN A 278 25.96 8.21 -8.96
N GLN A 279 27.18 7.91 -9.39
CA GLN A 279 28.22 8.88 -9.75
C GLN A 279 28.99 8.42 -10.99
N SER A 280 29.56 9.38 -11.72
CA SER A 280 30.39 9.14 -12.91
C SER A 280 31.25 10.38 -13.19
N ASP A 281 32.48 10.20 -13.67
CA ASP A 281 33.39 11.28 -14.04
C ASP A 281 32.81 12.23 -15.10
N ASN A 282 31.88 11.73 -15.92
CA ASN A 282 31.14 12.50 -16.93
C ASN A 282 29.87 13.18 -16.38
N GLY A 283 29.51 12.92 -15.13
CA GLY A 283 28.35 13.53 -14.47
C GLY A 283 28.58 15.01 -14.22
N PHE A 284 27.66 15.86 -14.69
CA PHE A 284 27.70 17.30 -14.44
C PHE A 284 27.46 17.62 -12.96
N HIS A 285 28.34 18.43 -12.37
CA HIS A 285 28.21 18.94 -11.02
C HIS A 285 28.00 20.46 -11.08
N TYR A 286 26.77 20.91 -10.77
CA TYR A 286 26.44 22.33 -10.72
C TYR A 286 26.45 22.84 -9.29
N TYR A 287 27.36 23.76 -8.99
CA TYR A 287 27.42 24.48 -7.73
C TYR A 287 27.73 25.95 -7.99
N ASP A 288 27.04 26.84 -7.26
CA ASP A 288 27.19 28.31 -7.24
C ASP A 288 27.62 28.97 -8.58
N GLY A 289 26.93 28.61 -9.67
CA GLY A 289 27.12 29.22 -10.98
C GLY A 289 28.38 28.84 -11.75
N ILE A 290 29.27 27.99 -11.21
CA ILE A 290 30.51 27.55 -11.88
C ILE A 290 30.19 26.89 -13.23
N ARG A 291 30.88 27.35 -14.28
CA ARG A 291 30.75 26.84 -15.65
C ARG A 291 32.12 26.77 -16.32
N VAL A 292 32.36 25.71 -17.09
CA VAL A 292 33.51 25.64 -18.00
C VAL A 292 33.27 26.54 -19.23
N GLY A 293 34.30 26.74 -20.06
CA GLY A 293 34.26 27.68 -21.20
C GLY A 293 33.15 27.44 -22.25
N THR A 294 32.48 26.28 -22.23
CA THR A 294 31.31 25.98 -23.07
C THR A 294 29.98 26.52 -22.51
N GLY A 295 29.98 27.05 -21.28
CA GLY A 295 28.79 27.48 -20.55
C GLY A 295 28.04 26.36 -19.82
N LEU A 296 28.51 25.11 -19.90
CA LEU A 296 28.00 23.99 -19.11
C LEU A 296 28.63 23.97 -17.70
N PRO A 297 27.98 23.35 -16.69
CA PRO A 297 28.64 23.01 -15.44
C PRO A 297 29.85 22.10 -15.70
N PRO A 298 30.88 22.10 -14.83
CA PRO A 298 31.97 21.13 -14.91
C PRO A 298 31.46 19.70 -14.64
N THR A 299 32.19 18.69 -15.10
CA THR A 299 31.96 17.30 -14.67
C THR A 299 32.80 16.93 -13.45
N LEU A 300 32.46 15.84 -12.75
CA LEU A 300 33.24 15.36 -11.60
C LEU A 300 34.70 15.07 -11.94
N GLY A 301 34.98 14.50 -13.12
CA GLY A 301 36.36 14.29 -13.59
C GLY A 301 37.12 15.59 -13.82
N GLN A 302 36.47 16.61 -14.38
CA GLN A 302 37.08 17.93 -14.57
C GLN A 302 37.40 18.61 -13.23
N ILE A 303 36.53 18.47 -12.22
CA ILE A 303 36.77 18.95 -10.85
C ILE A 303 37.98 18.24 -10.21
N ALA A 304 38.15 16.94 -10.45
CA ALA A 304 39.29 16.18 -9.93
C ALA A 304 40.62 16.58 -10.59
N GLU A 305 40.60 16.96 -11.87
CA GLU A 305 41.77 17.46 -12.61
C GLU A 305 42.10 18.92 -12.28
N ASP A 306 41.09 19.77 -12.08
CA ASP A 306 41.21 21.20 -11.77
C ASP A 306 40.34 21.61 -10.56
N PRO A 307 40.91 21.60 -9.34
CA PRO A 307 40.20 22.02 -8.13
C PRO A 307 39.70 23.48 -8.15
N SER A 308 40.17 24.34 -9.07
CA SER A 308 39.64 25.70 -9.22
C SER A 308 38.22 25.74 -9.80
N LEU A 309 37.71 24.61 -10.30
CA LEU A 309 36.31 24.39 -10.67
C LEU A 309 35.41 24.08 -9.45
N THR A 310 35.90 24.33 -8.23
CA THR A 310 35.16 24.28 -6.97
C THR A 310 35.27 25.61 -6.23
N ILE A 311 34.31 25.90 -5.34
CA ILE A 311 34.38 27.04 -4.43
C ILE A 311 34.67 26.52 -3.03
N ASP A 312 35.79 26.94 -2.45
CA ASP A 312 36.13 26.66 -1.07
C ASP A 312 35.36 27.61 -0.14
N LEU A 313 34.60 27.02 0.79
CA LEU A 313 33.86 27.73 1.84
C LEU A 313 34.48 27.35 3.20
N PRO A 314 35.57 28.03 3.62
CA PRO A 314 36.29 27.66 4.82
C PRO A 314 35.40 27.86 6.06
N LEU A 315 35.08 26.75 6.73
CA LEU A 315 34.27 26.74 7.94
C LEU A 315 35.04 27.35 9.11
N ASP A 316 34.34 28.15 9.94
CA ASP A 316 34.87 28.60 11.22
C ASP A 316 34.89 27.47 12.26
N GLU A 317 35.52 27.72 13.40
CA GLU A 317 35.76 26.68 14.41
C GLU A 317 34.47 26.22 15.10
N SER A 318 33.48 27.12 15.25
CA SER A 318 32.12 26.80 15.70
C SER A 318 31.42 25.86 14.73
N THR A 319 31.40 26.20 13.44
CA THR A 319 30.76 25.39 12.41
C THR A 319 31.41 24.01 12.28
N LYS A 320 32.74 23.91 12.36
CA LYS A 320 33.45 22.61 12.42
C LYS A 320 33.05 21.79 13.64
N SER A 321 32.91 22.43 14.80
CA SER A 321 32.48 21.76 16.03
C SER A 321 31.05 21.20 15.90
N THR A 322 30.10 22.00 15.39
CA THR A 322 28.73 21.55 15.12
C THR A 322 28.69 20.47 14.03
N GLN A 323 29.54 20.58 13.00
CA GLN A 323 29.65 19.56 11.94
C GLN A 323 30.15 18.23 12.53
N ALA A 324 31.15 18.25 13.40
CA ALA A 324 31.63 17.06 14.09
C ALA A 324 30.57 16.43 15.00
N GLN A 325 29.74 17.24 15.69
CA GLN A 325 28.59 16.73 16.46
C GLN A 325 27.55 16.05 15.57
N LEU A 326 27.18 16.66 14.45
CA LEU A 326 26.25 16.06 13.48
C LEU A 326 26.82 14.76 12.88
N GLN A 327 28.09 14.77 12.48
CA GLN A 327 28.76 13.58 11.94
C GLN A 327 28.92 12.47 12.98
N ALA A 328 29.10 12.77 14.26
CA ALA A 328 29.12 11.74 15.31
C ALA A 328 27.78 11.01 15.47
N ILE A 329 26.66 11.67 15.14
CA ILE A 329 25.32 11.06 15.13
C ILE A 329 25.11 10.22 13.86
N LEU A 330 25.54 10.73 12.69
CA LEU A 330 25.30 10.09 11.40
C LEU A 330 26.32 8.97 11.06
N ALA A 331 27.57 9.09 11.48
CA ALA A 331 28.63 8.11 11.21
C ALA A 331 28.64 6.92 12.19
N ASN A 332 27.46 6.49 12.65
CA ASN A 332 27.32 5.34 13.53
C ASN A 332 27.33 4.03 12.71
N ALA A 333 28.50 3.38 12.66
CA ALA A 333 28.72 2.11 11.97
C ALA A 333 27.73 1.01 12.41
N THR A 334 27.48 0.88 13.72
CA THR A 334 26.56 -0.12 14.27
C THR A 334 25.14 0.09 13.74
N LEU A 335 24.67 1.35 13.77
CA LEU A 335 23.35 1.70 13.24
C LEU A 335 23.23 1.39 11.74
N LEU A 336 24.28 1.62 10.95
CA LEU A 336 24.29 1.30 9.51
C LEU A 336 24.25 -0.20 9.22
N VAL A 337 24.96 -1.02 10.00
CA VAL A 337 24.88 -2.49 9.91
C VAL A 337 23.48 -2.98 10.30
N GLU A 338 22.87 -2.38 11.33
CA GLU A 338 21.50 -2.69 11.72
C GLU A 338 20.49 -2.28 10.66
N VAL A 339 20.67 -1.11 10.02
CA VAL A 339 19.86 -0.65 8.86
C VAL A 339 19.98 -1.62 7.69
N ALA A 340 21.18 -2.06 7.33
CA ALA A 340 21.40 -3.05 6.27
C ALA A 340 20.73 -4.40 6.59
N THR A 341 20.76 -4.81 7.85
CA THR A 341 20.25 -6.13 8.29
C THR A 341 18.74 -6.16 8.51
N ASN A 342 18.16 -5.10 9.06
CA ASN A 342 16.71 -4.95 9.29
C ASN A 342 16.36 -3.49 9.63
N MET A 343 16.02 -2.69 8.62
CA MET A 343 15.80 -1.25 8.75
C MET A 343 14.65 -0.92 9.71
N HIS A 344 13.64 -1.80 9.80
CA HIS A 344 12.48 -1.60 10.67
C HIS A 344 12.81 -1.78 12.16
N ARG A 345 13.64 -2.76 12.51
CA ARG A 345 14.14 -2.94 13.88
C ARG A 345 15.12 -1.83 14.26
N ALA A 346 16.01 -1.45 13.34
CA ALA A 346 16.93 -0.33 13.54
C ALA A 346 16.17 0.99 13.74
N HIS A 347 15.10 1.25 12.97
CA HIS A 347 14.25 2.43 13.14
C HIS A 347 13.57 2.42 14.51
N LYS A 348 13.05 1.28 14.95
CA LYS A 348 12.45 1.14 16.28
C LYS A 348 13.43 1.49 17.39
N ASP A 349 14.65 0.97 17.31
CA ASP A 349 15.67 1.26 18.32
C ASP A 349 16.03 2.75 18.30
N PHE A 350 16.23 3.32 17.12
CA PHE A 350 16.49 4.75 16.96
C PHE A 350 15.35 5.64 17.51
N LEU A 351 14.09 5.25 17.33
CA LEU A 351 12.92 5.94 17.90
C LEU A 351 12.90 5.95 19.44
N VAL A 352 13.47 4.94 20.09
CA VAL A 352 13.46 4.79 21.57
C VAL A 352 14.76 5.28 22.21
N ASN A 353 15.90 4.85 21.68
CA ASN A 353 17.23 5.02 22.26
C ASN A 353 18.07 6.09 21.53
N GLY A 354 17.68 6.49 20.32
CA GLY A 354 18.40 7.48 19.52
C GLY A 354 18.54 8.84 20.22
N LEU A 355 19.60 9.56 19.86
CA LEU A 355 19.96 10.87 20.41
C LEU A 355 20.09 10.83 21.95
N ASP A 356 20.90 9.90 22.47
CA ASP A 356 21.09 9.65 23.90
C ASP A 356 19.76 9.50 24.68
N GLY A 357 18.86 8.66 24.17
CA GLY A 357 17.55 8.37 24.78
C GLY A 357 16.52 9.50 24.67
N LYS A 358 16.68 10.44 23.74
CA LYS A 358 15.72 11.55 23.49
C LYS A 358 14.70 11.24 22.41
N GLY A 359 14.87 10.11 21.70
CA GLY A 359 14.04 9.64 20.61
C GLY A 359 14.46 10.25 19.28
N GLY A 360 14.90 9.40 18.36
CA GLY A 360 15.61 9.82 17.14
C GLY A 360 14.81 10.67 16.14
N ASP A 361 13.48 10.48 16.08
CA ASP A 361 12.57 11.30 15.25
C ASP A 361 11.72 12.29 16.09
N VAL A 362 12.03 12.49 17.37
CA VAL A 362 11.41 13.58 18.17
C VAL A 362 11.88 14.95 17.69
N TRP A 363 13.03 15.00 17.02
CA TRP A 363 13.69 16.21 16.57
C TRP A 363 13.93 16.17 15.05
N SER A 364 13.79 17.33 14.41
CA SER A 364 14.52 17.56 13.16
C SER A 364 16.01 17.79 13.47
N ALA A 365 16.89 17.54 12.51
CA ALA A 365 18.32 17.76 12.71
C ALA A 365 18.63 19.21 13.11
N TYR A 366 17.92 20.18 12.54
CA TYR A 366 18.02 21.60 12.89
C TYR A 366 17.65 21.86 14.34
N ALA A 367 16.46 21.40 14.78
CA ALA A 367 15.98 21.63 16.14
C ALA A 367 16.89 20.96 17.19
N TYR A 368 17.45 19.79 16.88
CA TYR A 368 18.39 19.14 17.79
C TYR A 368 19.70 19.92 17.94
N LEU A 369 20.28 20.39 16.83
CA LEU A 369 21.53 21.15 16.86
C LEU A 369 21.33 22.54 17.52
N ALA A 370 20.30 23.29 17.11
CA ALA A 370 20.05 24.64 17.60
C ALA A 370 19.45 24.68 19.02
N ASP A 371 18.34 23.96 19.26
CA ASP A 371 17.58 24.07 20.51
C ASP A 371 18.11 23.15 21.63
N TYR A 372 18.65 21.97 21.28
CA TYR A 372 19.14 21.00 22.26
C TYR A 372 20.66 21.05 22.48
N LEU A 373 21.48 21.13 21.42
CA LEU A 373 22.95 21.27 21.56
C LEU A 373 23.42 22.73 21.69
N GLY A 374 22.56 23.72 21.38
CA GLY A 374 22.88 25.15 21.52
C GLY A 374 23.82 25.69 20.45
N ALA A 375 23.90 25.05 19.28
CA ALA A 375 24.63 25.57 18.13
C ALA A 375 23.99 26.88 17.62
N SER A 376 24.78 27.76 16.99
CA SER A 376 24.18 28.99 16.44
C SER A 376 23.29 28.67 15.24
N LEU A 377 22.31 29.54 14.96
CA LEU A 377 21.42 29.37 13.80
C LEU A 377 22.20 29.38 12.48
N ASN A 378 23.33 30.08 12.42
CA ASN A 378 24.22 30.15 11.27
C ASN A 378 24.97 28.82 11.09
N ASP A 379 25.63 28.33 12.13
CA ASP A 379 26.38 27.06 12.08
C ASP A 379 25.43 25.91 11.72
N THR A 380 24.23 25.91 12.33
CA THR A 380 23.20 24.89 12.09
C THR A 380 22.69 24.91 10.64
N ASP A 381 22.45 26.08 10.06
CA ASP A 381 22.03 26.20 8.66
C ASP A 381 23.13 25.70 7.71
N ILE A 382 24.39 26.10 7.95
CA ILE A 382 25.54 25.67 7.15
C ILE A 382 25.73 24.14 7.20
N VAL A 383 25.77 23.52 8.40
CA VAL A 383 26.06 22.08 8.50
C VAL A 383 24.90 21.20 8.07
N THR A 384 23.65 21.70 8.13
CA THR A 384 22.49 20.94 7.65
C THR A 384 22.18 21.16 6.18
N ALA A 385 22.78 22.17 5.53
CA ALA A 385 22.76 22.40 4.08
C ALA A 385 21.35 22.33 3.45
N GLY A 386 20.34 22.88 4.13
CA GLY A 386 18.95 22.85 3.66
C GLY A 386 18.20 21.52 3.86
N TYR A 387 18.77 20.57 4.61
CA TYR A 387 18.13 19.32 5.04
C TYR A 387 17.71 19.32 6.51
N GLY A 388 17.99 20.39 7.26
CA GLY A 388 17.82 20.44 8.71
C GLY A 388 16.38 20.22 9.21
N GLN A 389 15.37 20.49 8.38
CA GLN A 389 13.95 20.21 8.64
C GLN A 389 13.61 18.72 8.71
N ASN A 390 14.45 17.85 8.18
CA ASN A 390 14.22 16.40 8.18
C ASN A 390 14.66 15.78 9.51
N SER A 391 14.15 14.59 9.83
CA SER A 391 14.68 13.82 10.95
C SER A 391 16.04 13.20 10.61
N PHE A 392 16.80 12.85 11.64
CA PHE A 392 18.06 12.14 11.48
C PHE A 392 17.88 10.82 10.72
N TRP A 393 16.77 10.10 10.92
CA TRP A 393 16.50 8.87 10.18
C TRP A 393 16.39 9.08 8.66
N PHE A 394 15.73 10.16 8.24
CA PHE A 394 15.63 10.52 6.82
C PHE A 394 17.01 10.88 6.23
N ILE A 395 17.82 11.63 6.97
CA ILE A 395 19.19 12.01 6.55
C ILE A 395 20.06 10.75 6.46
N GLN A 396 19.99 9.86 7.45
CA GLN A 396 20.73 8.59 7.46
C GLN A 396 20.34 7.68 6.29
N ALA A 397 19.04 7.51 6.03
CA ALA A 397 18.55 6.73 4.91
C ALA A 397 18.94 7.35 3.56
N SER A 398 19.03 8.68 3.48
CA SER A 398 19.50 9.39 2.29
C SER A 398 21.01 9.18 2.06
N ILE A 399 21.83 9.32 3.10
CA ILE A 399 23.28 9.06 3.05
C ILE A 399 23.57 7.61 2.66
N ALA A 400 22.86 6.66 3.28
CA ALA A 400 22.90 5.26 2.86
C ALA A 400 22.60 5.16 1.37
N SER A 401 21.46 5.69 0.90
CA SER A 401 21.03 5.63 -0.51
C SER A 401 22.00 6.21 -1.55
N LEU A 402 22.98 7.02 -1.11
CA LEU A 402 24.04 7.62 -1.94
C LEU A 402 25.34 6.79 -1.94
N ASN A 403 25.59 5.99 -0.90
CA ASN A 403 26.76 5.13 -0.70
C ASN A 403 26.41 3.65 -0.96
N HIS A 404 25.83 3.36 -2.12
CA HIS A 404 25.36 2.03 -2.49
C HIS A 404 25.80 1.63 -3.88
N SER A 405 26.22 0.37 -4.02
CA SER A 405 25.97 -0.34 -5.28
C SER A 405 24.47 -0.64 -5.37
N THR A 406 23.86 -0.32 -6.50
CA THR A 406 22.42 -0.38 -6.72
C THR A 406 22.11 -1.07 -8.04
N HIS A 407 21.03 -1.86 -8.03
CA HIS A 407 20.54 -2.68 -9.12
C HIS A 407 19.07 -2.32 -9.47
#